data_AF-A0A963EGS3-F1
#
_entry.id   AF-A0A963EGS3-F1
#
_cell.length_a   1.000
_cell.length_b   1.000
_cell.length_c   1.000
_cell.angle_alpha   90.00
_cell.angle_beta   90.00
_cell.angle_gamma   90.00
#
_symmetry.space_group_name_H-M   'P 1'
#
loop_
_entity.id
_entity.type
_entity.pdbx_description
1 polymer ?
#
loop_
_entity_poly.entity_id
_entity_poly.type
_entity_poly.pdbx_seq_one_letter_code
_entity_poly.pdbx_strand_id
1 'polypeptide(L)'
;VIISVIVMMVAATPIAAFIERHPSMKMLALAFLVMIGMALMADGMHFHVERGFIYSAMVFSLFVEVLNLVRGKRARKRFMQP
;
A
#
# COMPACT_ATOMS: atom_id res chain seq x y z
N VAL A 1 -10.32 -18.23 -11.16
CA VAL A 1 -10.54 -17.81 -9.76
C VAL A 1 -9.78 -18.68 -8.78
N ILE A 2 -10.01 -20.01 -8.72
CA ILE A 2 -9.33 -20.90 -7.77
C ILE A 2 -7.79 -20.80 -7.86
N ILE A 3 -7.23 -20.89 -9.07
CA ILE A 3 -5.78 -20.73 -9.30
C ILE A 3 -5.29 -19.37 -8.78
N SER A 4 -6.04 -18.29 -9.01
CA SER A 4 -5.70 -16.94 -8.54
C SER A 4 -5.65 -16.86 -7.01
N VAL A 5 -6.62 -17.47 -6.32
CA VAL A 5 -6.65 -17.52 -4.85
C VAL A 5 -5.47 -18.31 -4.30
N ILE A 6 -5.11 -19.45 -4.92
CA ILE A 6 -3.94 -20.24 -4.52
C ILE A 6 -2.66 -19.39 -4.64
N VAL A 7 -2.48 -18.65 -5.74
CA VAL A 7 -1.34 -17.75 -5.92
C VAL A 7 -1.31 -16.66 -4.84
N MET A 8 -2.45 -16.06 -4.52
CA MET A 8 -2.54 -15.07 -3.44
C MET A 8 -2.16 -15.66 -2.08
N MET A 9 -2.60 -16.87 -1.75
CA MET A 9 -2.26 -17.54 -0.49
C MET A 9 -0.76 -17.81 -0.38
N VAL A 10 -0.13 -18.29 -1.45
CA VAL A 10 1.33 -18.54 -1.47
C VAL A 10 2.12 -17.23 -1.39
N ALA A 11 1.64 -16.18 -2.06
CA ALA A 11 2.28 -14.86 -2.05
C ALA A 11 2.04 -14.06 -0.76
N ALA A 12 1.02 -14.40 0.03
CA ALA A 12 0.67 -13.65 1.24
C ALA A 12 1.81 -13.61 2.26
N THR A 13 2.49 -14.74 2.48
CA THR A 13 3.61 -14.84 3.44
C THR A 13 4.78 -13.92 3.10
N PRO A 14 5.37 -13.95 1.88
CA PRO A 14 6.46 -13.04 1.54
C PRO A 14 6.02 -11.56 1.50
N ILE A 15 4.77 -11.28 1.09
CA ILE A 15 4.22 -9.92 1.11
C ILE A 15 4.12 -9.40 2.56
N ALA A 16 3.59 -10.21 3.48
CA ALA A 16 3.47 -9.85 4.89
C ALA A 16 4.83 -9.55 5.53
N ALA A 17 5.82 -10.41 5.29
CA ALA A 17 7.19 -10.22 5.78
C ALA A 17 7.86 -8.94 5.24
N PHE A 18 7.56 -8.56 3.99
CA PHE A 18 8.03 -7.30 3.41
C PHE A 18 7.38 -6.07 4.08
N ILE A 19 6.07 -6.14 4.33
CA ILE A 19 5.31 -5.08 5.00
C ILE A 19 5.81 -4.88 6.44
N GLU A 20 6.11 -5.96 7.17
CA GLU A 20 6.63 -5.88 8.55
C GLU A 20 8.00 -5.20 8.64
N ARG A 21 8.87 -5.41 7.64
CA ARG A 21 10.20 -4.79 7.57
C ARG A 21 10.16 -3.30 7.25
N HIS A 22 9.06 -2.80 6.71
CA HIS A 22 8.89 -1.41 6.27
C HIS A 22 7.65 -0.77 6.92
N PRO A 23 7.81 -0.09 8.08
CA PRO A 23 6.68 0.45 8.85
C PRO A 23 5.73 1.36 8.06
N SER A 24 6.26 2.12 7.10
CA SER A 24 5.47 2.98 6.23
C SER A 24 4.66 2.21 5.18
N MET A 25 5.17 1.08 4.67
CA MET A 25 4.40 0.17 3.82
C MET A 25 3.24 -0.49 4.57
N LYS A 26 3.41 -0.78 5.88
CA LYS A 26 2.32 -1.25 6.75
C LYS A 26 1.18 -0.24 6.84
N MET A 27 1.51 1.03 7.01
CA MET A 27 0.51 2.10 7.02
C MET A 27 -0.21 2.23 5.68
N LEU A 28 0.52 2.14 4.56
CA LEU A 28 -0.07 2.16 3.21
C LEU A 28 -1.03 0.99 2.97
N ALA A 29 -0.68 -0.22 3.43
CA ALA A 29 -1.53 -1.40 3.32
C ALA A 29 -2.83 -1.27 4.13
N LEU A 30 -2.76 -0.75 5.37
CA LEU A 30 -3.93 -0.49 6.19
C LEU A 30 -4.86 0.56 5.56
N ALA A 31 -4.29 1.66 5.05
CA ALA A 31 -5.05 2.69 4.35
C ALA A 31 -5.73 2.13 3.09
N PHE A 32 -5.03 1.29 2.33
CA PHE A 32 -5.58 0.64 1.15
C PHE A 32 -6.73 -0.32 1.49
N LEU A 33 -6.60 -1.10 2.58
CA LEU A 33 -7.68 -1.97 3.07
C LEU A 33 -8.94 -1.17 3.42
N VAL A 34 -8.78 -0.05 4.14
CA VAL A 34 -9.89 0.84 4.51
C VAL A 34 -10.53 1.46 3.27
N MET A 35 -9.72 1.98 2.34
CA MET A 35 -10.20 2.58 1.09
C MET A 35 -10.99 1.58 0.25
N ILE A 36 -10.48 0.36 0.06
CA ILE A 36 -11.22 -0.70 -0.65
C ILE A 36 -12.50 -1.07 0.10
N GLY A 37 -12.45 -1.20 1.43
CA GLY A 37 -13.65 -1.47 2.23
C GLY A 37 -14.74 -0.42 2.00
N MET A 38 -14.38 0.87 2.02
CA MET A 38 -15.30 1.97 1.72
C MET A 38 -15.81 1.94 0.28
N ALA A 39 -14.92 1.68 -0.70
CA ALA A 39 -15.30 1.58 -2.10
C ALA A 39 -16.32 0.45 -2.33
N LEU A 40 -16.12 -0.72 -1.71
CA LEU A 40 -17.05 -1.84 -1.77
C LEU A 40 -18.39 -1.52 -1.09
N MET A 41 -18.37 -0.78 0.03
CA MET A 41 -19.60 -0.33 0.68
C MET A 41 -20.40 0.61 -0.23
N ALA A 42 -19.73 1.57 -0.87
CA ALA A 42 -20.38 2.50 -1.79
C ALA A 42 -20.92 1.80 -3.05
N ASP A 43 -20.13 0.89 -3.66
CA ASP A 43 -20.56 0.10 -4.82
C ASP A 43 -21.77 -0.79 -4.46
N GLY A 44 -21.75 -1.40 -3.27
CA GLY A 44 -22.87 -2.18 -2.72
C GLY A 44 -24.14 -1.35 -2.44
N MET A 45 -24.01 -0.03 -2.25
CA MET A 45 -25.13 0.92 -2.12
C MET A 45 -25.56 1.52 -3.47
N HIS A 46 -25.09 0.98 -4.60
CA HIS A 46 -25.31 1.48 -5.96
C HIS A 46 -24.73 2.88 -6.26
N PHE A 47 -23.89 3.41 -5.37
CA PHE A 47 -23.08 4.59 -5.67
C PHE A 47 -21.88 4.16 -6.52
N HIS A 48 -21.87 4.58 -7.77
CA HIS A 48 -20.78 4.27 -8.69
C HIS A 48 -19.53 5.05 -8.28
N VAL A 49 -18.64 4.40 -7.52
CA VAL A 49 -17.31 4.95 -7.24
C VAL A 49 -16.46 4.78 -8.49
N GLU A 50 -16.03 5.91 -9.06
CA GLU A 50 -15.17 5.88 -10.22
C GLU A 50 -13.81 5.28 -9.85
N ARG A 51 -13.54 4.08 -10.35
CA ARG A 51 -12.34 3.28 -10.03
C ARG A 51 -11.04 4.03 -10.35
N GLY A 52 -11.10 4.97 -11.30
CA GLY A 52 -10.00 5.86 -11.65
C GLY A 52 -9.44 6.62 -10.45
N PHE A 53 -10.31 7.20 -9.60
CA PHE A 53 -9.84 7.96 -8.43
C PHE A 53 -9.07 7.09 -7.43
N ILE A 54 -9.55 5.86 -7.19
CA ILE A 54 -8.88 4.91 -6.30
C ILE A 54 -7.49 4.58 -6.83
N TYR A 55 -7.37 4.25 -8.12
CA TYR A 55 -6.09 3.91 -8.72
C TYR A 55 -5.13 5.10 -8.75
N SER A 56 -5.61 6.30 -9.06
CA SER A 56 -4.80 7.52 -9.00
C SER A 56 -4.29 7.79 -7.58
N ALA A 57 -5.15 7.67 -6.57
CA ALA A 57 -4.78 7.86 -5.17
C ALA A 57 -3.74 6.83 -4.70
N MET A 58 -3.87 5.57 -5.10
CA MET A 58 -2.91 4.51 -4.77
C MET A 58 -1.53 4.78 -5.38
N VAL A 59 -1.48 5.09 -6.68
CA VAL A 59 -0.21 5.32 -7.40
C VAL A 59 0.49 6.56 -6.85
N PHE A 60 -0.26 7.64 -6.62
CA PHE A 60 0.29 8.85 -6.01
C PHE A 60 0.84 8.60 -4.60
N SER A 61 0.10 7.87 -3.76
CA SER A 61 0.54 7.54 -2.40
C SER A 61 1.82 6.69 -2.40
N LEU A 62 1.89 5.68 -3.27
CA LEU A 62 3.09 4.87 -3.44
C LEU A 62 4.28 5.71 -3.91
N PHE A 63 4.06 6.62 -4.87
CA PHE A 63 5.09 7.53 -5.35
C PHE A 63 5.65 8.43 -4.24
N VAL A 64 4.77 9.04 -3.44
CA VAL A 64 5.16 9.86 -2.29
C VAL A 64 5.94 9.02 -1.26
N GLU A 65 5.51 7.80 -1.02
CA GLU A 65 6.18 6.88 -0.10
C GLU A 65 7.59 6.51 -0.58
N VAL A 66 7.77 6.23 -1.87
CA VAL A 66 9.10 6.01 -2.47
C VAL A 66 10.00 7.23 -2.29
N LEU A 67 9.49 8.45 -2.52
CA LEU A 67 10.23 9.68 -2.27
C LEU A 67 10.61 9.84 -0.79
N ASN A 68 9.70 9.49 0.12
CA ASN A 68 9.91 9.56 1.56
C ASN A 68 11.03 8.58 2.00
N LEU A 69 11.00 7.34 1.51
CA LEU A 69 12.05 6.34 1.74
C LEU A 69 13.43 6.82 1.21
N VAL A 70 13.47 7.44 0.03
CA VAL A 70 14.71 7.99 -0.55
C VAL A 70 15.26 9.15 0.30
N ARG A 71 14.39 10.02 0.82
CA ARG A 71 14.77 11.14 1.70
C ARG A 71 15.30 10.64 3.05
N GLY A 72 14.61 9.69 3.70
CA GLY A 72 15.02 9.11 4.98
C GLY A 72 16.42 8.46 4.95
N LYS A 73 16.78 7.81 3.84
CA LYS A 73 18.13 7.25 3.64
C LYS A 73 19.24 8.31 3.61
N ARG A 74 18.95 9.55 3.20
CA ARG A 74 19.92 10.67 3.18
C ARG A 74 20.09 11.31 4.55
N ALA A 75 19.02 11.38 5.35
CA ALA A 75 19.07 11.95 6.70
C ALA A 75 19.91 11.11 7.68
N ARG A 76 19.85 9.77 7.58
CA ARG A 76 20.64 8.86 8.44
C ARG A 76 22.14 8.89 8.15
N LYS A 77 22.57 9.33 6.96
CA LYS A 77 23.99 9.54 6.61
C LYS A 77 24.61 10.80 7.23
N ARG A 78 23.82 11.72 7.81
CA ARG A 78 24.32 13.00 8.34
C ARG A 78 24.63 12.99 9.84
N PHE A 79 24.15 11.98 10.59
CA PHE A 79 24.39 11.82 12.03
C PHE A 79 25.52 10.82 12.38
N MET A 80 26.29 10.38 11.39
CA MET A 80 27.41 9.43 11.54
C MET A 80 28.72 10.00 11.00
N GLN A 81 28.89 11.32 11.08
CA GLN A 81 30.20 11.97 10.90
C GLN A 81 30.79 12.21 12.30
N PRO A 82 32.04 11.77 12.54
CA PRO A 82 32.68 11.66 13.87
C PRO A 82 32.89 12.99 14.59
#